data_AF-A0A2C5Y9F1-F1
#
_entry.id   AF-A0A2C5Y9F1-F1
#
_cell.length_a   1.000
_cell.length_b   1.000
_cell.length_c   1.000
_cell.angle_alpha   90.00
_cell.angle_beta   90.00
_cell.angle_gamma   90.00
#
_symmetry.space_group_name_H-M   'P 1'
#
loop_
_entity.id
_entity.type
_entity.pdbx_description
1 polymer ?
#
loop_
_entity_poly.entity_id
_entity_poly.type
_entity_poly.pdbx_seq_one_letter_code
_entity_poly.pdbx_strand_id
1 'polypeptide(L)'
;MSSPSSFYEQLPLPTIDRPFGIHLWPIFDKAWTALVGYPVKDFEFVPFETPMSTLKSTAIFIVVYYTIILGGRELMRHREPFKLKKLFLIHNFYLTAISAVLLALFIEQLLPTVVRRGLFHAICHHDGGWTQPLVVLYYVGLPPPPAALCRLVLALTSFLS
;
A
#
# COMPACT_ATOMS: atom_id res chain seq x y z
N MET A 1 -7.89 13.26 46.50
CA MET A 1 -7.11 13.65 45.32
C MET A 1 -6.55 12.39 44.69
N SER A 2 -7.23 11.84 43.69
CA SER A 2 -6.83 10.64 42.95
C SER A 2 -5.96 11.04 41.76
N SER A 3 -4.71 10.59 41.75
CA SER A 3 -3.74 10.86 40.68
C SER A 3 -4.17 10.30 39.32
N PRO A 4 -3.86 10.99 38.20
CA PRO A 4 -4.24 10.60 36.84
C PRO A 4 -3.30 9.53 36.23
N SER A 5 -2.75 8.62 37.04
CA SER A 5 -1.76 7.64 36.59
C SER A 5 -2.37 6.39 35.94
N SER A 6 -3.66 6.11 36.15
CA SER A 6 -4.30 4.86 35.70
C SER A 6 -4.51 4.72 34.18
N PHE A 7 -4.54 5.82 33.42
CA PHE A 7 -4.78 5.77 31.98
C PHE A 7 -3.55 5.30 31.19
N TYR A 8 -2.33 5.64 31.64
CA TYR A 8 -1.09 5.25 30.96
C TYR A 8 -0.71 3.79 31.20
N GLU A 9 -1.09 3.20 32.33
CA GLU A 9 -0.83 1.79 32.67
C GLU A 9 -1.72 0.79 31.90
N GLN A 10 -2.82 1.26 31.30
CA GLN A 10 -3.71 0.44 30.45
C GLN A 10 -3.31 0.47 28.96
N LEU A 11 -2.38 1.35 28.57
CA LEU A 11 -1.89 1.39 27.21
C LEU A 11 -0.91 0.24 27.00
N PRO A 12 -1.08 -0.59 25.96
CA PRO A 12 -0.10 -1.63 25.65
C PRO A 12 1.23 -0.96 25.35
N LEU A 13 2.20 -1.14 26.25
CA LEU A 13 3.50 -0.49 26.17
C LEU A 13 4.20 -0.89 24.86
N PRO A 14 4.73 0.08 24.09
CA PRO A 14 5.46 -0.22 22.87
C PRO A 14 6.68 -1.08 23.23
N THR A 15 6.73 -2.27 22.67
CA THR A 15 7.83 -3.23 22.84
C THR A 15 8.53 -3.42 21.51
N ILE A 16 9.75 -3.95 21.48
CA ILE A 16 10.49 -4.23 20.23
C ILE A 16 9.68 -5.13 19.28
N ASP A 17 8.89 -6.08 19.79
CA ASP A 17 7.98 -6.93 19.01
C ASP A 17 6.62 -6.27 18.70
N ARG A 18 6.32 -5.12 19.33
CA ARG A 18 5.06 -4.38 19.24
C ARG A 18 5.33 -2.87 19.20
N PRO A 19 5.90 -2.35 18.09
CA PRO A 19 6.34 -0.95 18.02
C PRO A 19 5.21 0.05 18.28
N PHE A 20 3.96 -0.33 18.02
CA PHE A 20 2.79 0.52 18.19
C PHE A 20 1.84 0.04 19.30
N GLY A 21 2.25 -0.94 20.13
CA GLY A 21 1.42 -1.52 21.19
C GLY A 21 0.26 -2.42 20.69
N ILE A 22 -0.22 -2.21 19.47
CA ILE A 22 -1.21 -3.02 18.77
C ILE A 22 -0.56 -3.92 17.70
N HIS A 23 -1.17 -5.07 17.42
CA HIS A 23 -0.79 -5.91 16.28
C HIS A 23 -1.54 -5.44 15.03
N LEU A 24 -0.86 -4.80 14.07
CA LEU A 24 -1.50 -4.34 12.83
C LEU A 24 -1.68 -5.50 11.84
N TRP A 25 -0.82 -6.52 11.91
CA TRP A 25 -0.88 -7.71 11.05
C TRP A 25 -2.26 -8.42 11.00
N PRO A 26 -2.92 -8.77 12.13
CA PRO A 26 -4.22 -9.42 12.10
C PRO A 26 -5.35 -8.52 11.59
N ILE A 27 -5.20 -7.19 11.70
CA ILE A 27 -6.16 -6.24 11.13
C ILE A 27 -6.02 -6.25 9.60
N PHE A 28 -4.78 -6.26 9.12
CA PHE A 28 -4.47 -6.39 7.70
C PHE A 28 -4.95 -7.73 7.13
N ASP A 29 -4.74 -8.85 7.82
CA ASP A 29 -5.18 -10.17 7.36
C ASP A 29 -6.71 -10.26 7.20
N LYS A 30 -7.47 -9.67 8.13
CA LYS A 30 -8.93 -9.57 8.02
C LYS A 30 -9.36 -8.69 6.84
N ALA A 31 -8.73 -7.53 6.68
CA ALA A 31 -9.02 -6.62 5.57
C ALA A 31 -8.68 -7.27 4.22
N TRP A 32 -7.56 -7.96 4.12
CA TRP A 32 -7.12 -8.70 2.94
C TRP A 32 -8.08 -9.82 2.59
N THR A 33 -8.44 -10.66 3.57
CA THR A 33 -9.38 -11.77 3.37
C THR A 33 -10.74 -11.25 2.89
N ALA A 34 -11.19 -10.10 3.40
CA ALA A 34 -12.43 -9.48 2.95
C ALA A 34 -12.36 -8.94 1.50
N LEU A 35 -11.19 -8.51 1.04
CA LEU A 35 -11.00 -7.95 -0.30
C LEU A 35 -10.69 -9.01 -1.36
N VAL A 36 -9.85 -9.98 -1.02
CA VAL A 36 -9.25 -10.96 -1.94
C VAL A 36 -9.91 -12.34 -1.82
N GLY A 37 -10.53 -12.65 -0.67
CA GLY A 37 -11.28 -13.89 -0.45
C GLY A 37 -10.47 -15.06 0.12
N TYR A 38 -9.17 -14.90 0.35
CA TYR A 38 -8.30 -15.90 1.00
C TYR A 38 -7.35 -15.22 2.00
N PRO A 39 -6.83 -15.93 3.02
CA PRO A 39 -6.01 -15.32 4.06
C PRO A 39 -4.60 -14.99 3.56
N VAL A 40 -3.96 -13.99 4.15
CA VAL A 40 -2.66 -13.46 3.70
C VAL A 40 -1.56 -14.52 3.69
N LYS A 41 -1.62 -15.45 4.64
CA LYS A 41 -0.65 -16.54 4.77
C LYS A 41 -0.57 -17.47 3.55
N ASP A 42 -1.65 -17.57 2.77
CA ASP A 42 -1.74 -18.47 1.62
C ASP A 42 -1.32 -17.76 0.32
N PHE A 43 -0.96 -16.47 0.38
CA PHE A 43 -0.45 -15.74 -0.76
C PHE A 43 0.98 -16.17 -1.11
N GLU A 44 1.19 -16.69 -2.31
CA GLU A 44 2.52 -17.00 -2.82
C GLU A 44 2.79 -16.23 -4.11
N PHE A 45 3.93 -15.53 -4.17
CA PHE A 45 4.34 -14.86 -5.39
C PHE A 45 4.96 -15.87 -6.36
N VAL A 46 4.14 -16.37 -7.28
CA VAL A 46 4.60 -17.24 -8.36
C VAL A 46 4.87 -16.40 -9.62
N PRO A 47 6.11 -16.41 -10.14
CA PRO A 47 6.44 -15.70 -11.37
C PRO A 47 5.64 -16.30 -12.54
N PHE A 48 5.16 -15.44 -13.45
CA PHE A 48 4.36 -15.80 -14.63
C PHE A 48 2.92 -16.30 -14.39
N GLU A 49 2.51 -16.49 -13.14
CA GLU A 49 1.12 -16.84 -12.77
C GLU A 49 0.42 -15.67 -12.07
N THR A 50 1.15 -14.94 -11.23
CA THR A 50 0.57 -13.78 -10.54
C THR A 50 0.24 -12.65 -11.53
N PRO A 51 -0.93 -12.00 -11.38
CA PRO A 51 -1.26 -10.85 -12.21
C PRO A 51 -0.21 -9.75 -11.99
N MET A 52 0.18 -9.03 -13.04
CA MET A 52 1.34 -8.11 -13.10
C MET A 52 2.72 -8.77 -13.24
N SER A 53 2.87 -10.09 -13.00
CA SER A 53 4.11 -10.83 -13.30
C SER A 53 4.14 -11.36 -14.74
N THR A 54 2.97 -11.51 -15.37
CA THR A 54 2.85 -12.00 -16.75
C THR A 54 3.00 -10.87 -17.76
N LEU A 55 3.88 -11.05 -18.76
CA LEU A 55 4.08 -10.09 -19.87
C LEU A 55 2.77 -9.68 -20.55
N LYS A 56 1.85 -10.63 -20.77
CA LYS A 56 0.52 -10.35 -21.35
C LYS A 56 -0.28 -9.38 -20.48
N SER A 57 -0.35 -9.63 -19.18
CA SER A 57 -1.09 -8.77 -18.24
C SER A 57 -0.49 -7.36 -18.18
N THR A 58 0.84 -7.24 -18.13
CA THR A 58 1.56 -5.97 -18.08
C THR A 58 1.41 -5.19 -19.39
N ALA A 59 1.50 -5.86 -20.55
CA ALA A 59 1.32 -5.22 -21.85
C ALA A 59 -0.10 -4.68 -22.03
N ILE A 60 -1.13 -5.45 -21.66
CA ILE A 60 -2.52 -4.98 -21.68
C ILE A 60 -2.67 -3.76 -20.78
N PHE A 61 -2.09 -3.80 -19.57
CA PHE A 61 -2.13 -2.68 -18.64
C PHE A 61 -1.50 -1.41 -19.21
N ILE A 62 -0.33 -1.54 -19.84
CA ILE A 62 0.37 -0.42 -20.50
C ILE A 62 -0.48 0.15 -21.64
N VAL A 63 -1.05 -0.69 -22.51
CA VAL A 63 -1.88 -0.24 -23.62
C VAL A 63 -3.12 0.49 -23.11
N VAL A 64 -3.82 -0.07 -22.11
CA VAL A 64 -4.98 0.58 -21.49
C VAL A 64 -4.57 1.91 -20.86
N TYR A 65 -3.46 1.95 -20.13
CA TYR A 65 -2.93 3.18 -19.50
C TYR A 65 -2.70 4.30 -20.52
N TYR A 66 -1.97 4.02 -21.60
CA TYR A 66 -1.72 5.02 -22.63
C TYR A 66 -2.97 5.40 -23.42
N THR A 67 -3.86 4.44 -23.69
CA THR A 67 -5.14 4.71 -24.38
C THR A 67 -6.00 5.68 -23.57
N ILE A 68 -6.07 5.48 -22.27
CA ILE A 68 -6.80 6.33 -21.34
C ILE A 68 -6.19 7.74 -21.28
N ILE A 69 -4.85 7.85 -21.20
CA ILE A 69 -4.16 9.16 -21.14
C ILE A 69 -4.31 9.95 -22.43
N LEU A 70 -4.01 9.31 -23.57
CA LEU A 70 -4.07 9.95 -24.87
C LEU A 70 -5.52 10.25 -25.28
N GLY A 71 -6.45 9.34 -24.97
CA GLY A 71 -7.88 9.55 -25.16
C GLY A 71 -8.42 10.69 -24.30
N GLY A 72 -8.03 10.77 -23.03
CA GLY A 72 -8.39 11.88 -22.14
C GLY A 72 -7.87 13.22 -22.63
N ARG A 73 -6.62 13.26 -23.14
CA ARG A 73 -6.01 14.46 -23.74
C ARG A 73 -6.78 14.94 -24.97
N GLU A 74 -7.16 14.05 -25.89
CA GLU A 74 -7.89 14.44 -27.10
C GLU A 74 -9.32 14.89 -26.76
N LEU A 75 -9.99 14.23 -25.81
CA LEU A 75 -11.33 14.58 -25.36
C LEU A 75 -11.40 15.98 -24.73
N MET A 76 -10.35 16.38 -24.00
CA MET A 76 -10.29 17.68 -23.32
C MET A 76 -9.76 18.83 -24.19
N ARG A 77 -9.36 18.57 -25.45
CA ARG A 77 -8.73 19.57 -26.33
C ARG A 77 -9.57 20.83 -26.57
N HIS A 78 -10.89 20.74 -26.44
CA HIS A 78 -11.84 21.84 -26.69
C HIS A 78 -12.77 22.10 -25.50
N ARG A 79 -12.40 21.67 -24.28
CA ARG A 79 -13.22 21.80 -23.08
C ARG A 79 -12.41 22.46 -21.96
N GLU A 80 -13.07 23.22 -21.10
CA GLU A 80 -12.46 23.77 -19.90
C GLU A 80 -12.19 22.67 -18.85
N PRO A 81 -11.11 22.78 -18.07
CA PRO A 81 -10.74 21.77 -17.07
C PRO A 81 -11.76 21.69 -15.93
N PHE A 82 -12.04 20.47 -15.47
CA PHE A 82 -12.96 20.27 -14.36
C PHE A 82 -12.33 20.68 -13.02
N LYS A 83 -12.97 21.57 -12.26
CA LYS A 83 -12.50 22.01 -10.94
C LYS A 83 -12.94 21.06 -9.81
N LEU A 84 -12.43 19.83 -9.81
CA LEU A 84 -12.79 18.79 -8.82
C LEU A 84 -11.86 18.78 -7.59
N LYS A 85 -11.76 19.92 -6.88
CA LYS A 85 -10.84 20.09 -5.73
C LYS A 85 -11.08 19.10 -4.59
N LYS A 86 -12.34 18.79 -4.28
CA LYS A 86 -12.69 17.88 -3.16
C LYS A 86 -12.27 16.44 -3.45
N LEU A 87 -12.49 15.96 -4.68
CA LEU A 87 -12.12 14.61 -5.08
C LEU A 87 -10.60 14.43 -5.08
N PHE A 88 -9.86 15.44 -5.56
CA PHE A 88 -8.40 15.42 -5.50
C PHE A 88 -7.87 15.39 -4.06
N LEU A 89 -8.46 16.17 -3.15
CA LEU A 89 -8.09 16.16 -1.74
C LEU A 89 -8.34 14.79 -1.09
N ILE A 90 -9.52 14.20 -1.31
CA ILE A 90 -9.87 12.87 -0.78
C ILE A 90 -8.92 11.81 -1.31
N HIS A 91 -8.58 11.86 -2.59
CA HIS A 91 -7.67 10.90 -3.19
C HIS A 91 -6.26 10.97 -2.59
N ASN A 92 -5.70 12.17 -2.46
CA ASN A 92 -4.38 12.33 -1.84
C ASN A 92 -4.40 11.87 -0.39
N PHE A 93 -5.46 12.18 0.36
CA PHE A 93 -5.61 11.71 1.73
C PHE A 93 -5.71 10.17 1.81
N TYR A 94 -6.43 9.55 0.89
CA TYR A 94 -6.53 8.09 0.82
C TYR A 94 -5.17 7.44 0.50
N LEU A 95 -4.43 7.98 -0.47
CA LEU A 95 -3.09 7.50 -0.79
C LEU A 95 -2.11 7.67 0.36
N THR A 96 -2.13 8.80 1.05
CA THR A 96 -1.26 9.03 2.21
C THR A 96 -1.63 8.13 3.37
N ALA A 97 -2.93 7.93 3.64
CA ALA A 97 -3.39 7.02 4.68
C ALA A 97 -2.95 5.57 4.41
N ILE A 98 -3.15 5.06 3.19
CA ILE A 98 -2.69 3.70 2.82
C ILE A 98 -1.18 3.58 2.92
N SER A 99 -0.44 4.57 2.40
CA SER A 99 1.02 4.54 2.45
C SER A 99 1.54 4.56 3.89
N ALA A 100 0.89 5.32 4.77
CA ALA A 100 1.22 5.36 6.19
C ALA A 100 0.94 4.02 6.89
N VAL A 101 -0.21 3.38 6.59
CA VAL A 101 -0.53 2.05 7.12
C VAL A 101 0.44 0.99 6.62
N LEU A 102 0.76 1.00 5.32
CA LEU A 102 1.73 0.09 4.72
C LEU A 102 3.12 0.27 5.35
N LEU A 103 3.55 1.52 5.56
CA LEU A 103 4.80 1.83 6.24
C LEU A 103 4.80 1.32 7.69
N ALA A 104 3.71 1.49 8.43
CA ALA A 104 3.59 0.99 9.80
C ALA A 104 3.69 -0.55 9.84
N LEU A 105 3.05 -1.25 8.91
CA LEU A 105 3.16 -2.70 8.77
C LEU A 105 4.60 -3.13 8.44
N PHE A 106 5.30 -2.40 7.56
CA PHE A 106 6.72 -2.64 7.29
C PHE A 106 7.58 -2.49 8.54
N ILE A 107 7.35 -1.43 9.32
CA ILE A 107 8.08 -1.18 10.57
C ILE A 107 7.82 -2.30 11.59
N GLU A 108 6.58 -2.79 11.72
CA GLU A 108 6.25 -3.91 12.61
C GLU A 108 7.07 -5.18 12.30
N GLN A 109 7.31 -5.48 11.01
CA GLN A 109 8.07 -6.66 10.59
C GLN A 109 9.60 -6.44 10.55
N LEU A 110 10.06 -5.25 10.17
CA LEU A 110 11.48 -4.94 10.00
C LEU A 110 12.18 -4.58 11.32
N LEU A 111 11.52 -3.85 12.22
CA LEU A 111 12.12 -3.37 13.46
C LEU A 111 12.68 -4.51 14.35
N PRO A 112 11.94 -5.58 14.68
CA PRO A 112 12.47 -6.66 15.50
C PRO A 112 13.61 -7.42 14.80
N THR A 113 13.54 -7.57 13.48
CA THR A 113 14.57 -8.25 12.67
C THR A 113 15.89 -7.47 12.67
N VAL A 114 15.83 -6.15 12.46
CA VAL A 114 17.01 -5.27 12.42
C VAL A 114 17.63 -5.12 13.81
N VAL A 115 16.82 -4.96 14.87
CA VAL A 115 17.34 -4.76 16.23
C VAL A 115 18.01 -6.03 16.78
N ARG A 116 17.45 -7.21 16.52
CA ARG A 116 17.98 -8.47 17.08
C ARG A 116 19.13 -9.07 16.28
N ARG A 117 19.10 -8.95 14.95
CA ARG A 117 20.05 -9.64 14.06
C ARG A 117 20.93 -8.69 13.26
N GLY A 118 20.72 -7.38 13.38
CA GLY A 118 21.44 -6.35 12.66
C GLY A 118 20.92 -6.11 11.24
N LEU A 119 21.30 -4.98 10.67
CA LEU A 119 20.88 -4.55 9.33
C LEU A 119 21.37 -5.51 8.23
N PHE A 120 22.58 -6.05 8.36
CA PHE A 120 23.13 -6.99 7.38
C PHE A 120 22.36 -8.31 7.32
N HIS A 121 21.83 -8.80 8.45
CA HIS A 121 20.98 -9.99 8.46
C HIS A 121 19.62 -9.72 7.82
N ALA A 122 19.05 -8.53 8.02
CA ALA A 122 17.78 -8.15 7.42
C ALA A 122 17.86 -8.05 5.88
N ILE A 123 19.03 -7.72 5.31
CA ILE A 123 19.22 -7.54 3.86
C ILE A 123 19.79 -8.79 3.19
N CYS A 124 20.84 -9.39 3.76
CA CYS A 124 21.58 -10.48 3.10
C CYS A 124 21.04 -11.88 3.42
N HIS A 125 20.27 -12.02 4.50
CA HIS A 125 19.73 -13.33 4.91
C HIS A 125 18.31 -13.52 4.40
N HIS A 126 18.04 -14.68 3.81
CA HIS A 126 16.72 -15.03 3.29
C HIS A 126 15.62 -14.90 4.37
N ASP A 127 15.90 -15.36 5.59
CA ASP A 127 14.93 -15.28 6.70
C ASP A 127 14.68 -13.86 7.25
N GLY A 128 15.49 -12.87 6.84
CA GLY A 128 15.35 -11.48 7.24
C GLY A 128 14.64 -10.61 6.20
N GLY A 129 14.99 -10.80 4.93
CA GLY A 129 14.49 -10.00 3.81
C GLY A 129 13.42 -10.69 2.95
N TRP A 130 13.20 -11.99 3.13
CA TRP A 130 12.27 -12.81 2.35
C TRP A 130 11.34 -13.61 3.27
N THR A 131 10.52 -12.89 4.03
CA THR A 131 9.48 -13.50 4.87
C THR A 131 8.12 -13.38 4.21
N GLN A 132 7.25 -14.37 4.45
CA GLN A 132 5.89 -14.40 3.90
C GLN A 132 5.09 -13.09 4.06
N PRO A 133 5.06 -12.45 5.24
CA PRO A 133 4.38 -11.15 5.37
C PRO A 133 5.00 -10.06 4.49
N LEU A 134 6.33 -10.04 4.35
CA LEU A 134 7.04 -9.01 3.60
C LEU A 134 6.80 -9.13 2.08
N VAL A 135 6.73 -10.36 1.56
CA VAL A 135 6.41 -10.62 0.14
C VAL A 135 5.02 -10.09 -0.22
N VAL A 136 4.03 -10.29 0.65
CA VAL A 136 2.69 -9.73 0.47
C VAL A 136 2.74 -8.21 0.46
N LEU A 137 3.45 -7.61 1.42
CA LEU A 137 3.60 -6.15 1.51
C LEU A 137 4.25 -5.55 0.26
N TYR A 138 5.27 -6.21 -0.30
CA TYR A 138 5.89 -5.81 -1.56
C TYR A 138 4.92 -5.89 -2.72
N TYR A 139 4.08 -6.92 -2.76
CA TYR A 139 3.07 -7.09 -3.80
C TYR A 139 1.94 -6.04 -3.69
N VAL A 140 1.45 -5.75 -2.48
CA VAL A 140 0.41 -4.73 -2.25
C VAL A 140 0.90 -3.31 -2.53
N GLY A 141 2.18 -3.05 -2.27
CA GLY A 141 2.85 -1.80 -2.60
C GLY A 141 2.90 -1.47 -4.09
N LEU A 142 2.52 -2.40 -4.97
CA LEU A 142 2.28 -2.19 -6.39
C LEU A 142 0.79 -1.83 -6.58
N PRO A 143 0.39 -0.55 -6.52
CA PRO A 143 -1.02 -0.19 -6.53
C PRO A 143 -1.69 -0.65 -7.85
N PRO A 144 -2.90 -1.24 -7.78
CA PRO A 144 -3.62 -1.74 -8.94
C PRO A 144 -4.14 -0.60 -9.87
N PRO A 145 -4.72 -0.92 -11.04
CA PRO A 145 -5.38 0.00 -11.99
C PRO A 145 -6.18 1.19 -11.46
N PRO A 146 -6.90 1.15 -10.32
CA PRO A 146 -7.56 2.34 -9.78
C PRO A 146 -6.63 3.53 -9.55
N ALA A 147 -5.33 3.33 -9.32
CA ALA A 147 -4.36 4.44 -9.28
C ALA A 147 -4.12 5.06 -10.67
N ALA A 148 -4.19 4.26 -11.75
CA ALA A 148 -4.17 4.75 -13.13
C ALA A 148 -5.48 5.46 -13.51
N LEU A 149 -6.63 4.96 -13.05
CA LEU A 149 -7.93 5.66 -13.17
C LEU A 149 -7.88 7.01 -12.45
N CYS A 150 -7.17 7.10 -11.32
CA CYS A 150 -7.00 8.37 -10.66
C CYS A 150 -6.03 9.31 -11.38
N ARG A 151 -4.99 8.78 -12.05
CA ARG A 151 -4.16 9.56 -12.99
C ARG A 151 -4.95 10.06 -14.19
N LEU A 152 -5.98 9.33 -14.65
CA LEU A 152 -6.93 9.83 -15.65
C LEU A 152 -7.77 10.97 -15.08
N VAL A 153 -8.34 10.83 -13.88
CA VAL A 153 -9.11 11.91 -13.24
C VAL A 153 -8.22 13.13 -12.97
N LEU A 154 -6.97 12.90 -12.60
CA LEU A 154 -5.93 13.91 -12.51
C LEU A 154 -5.65 14.54 -13.87
N ALA A 155 -5.37 13.78 -14.93
CA ALA A 155 -5.19 14.32 -16.27
C ALA A 155 -6.42 15.13 -16.75
N LEU A 156 -7.63 14.70 -16.40
CA LEU A 156 -8.89 15.41 -16.66
C LEU A 156 -9.07 16.69 -15.81
N THR A 157 -8.29 16.88 -14.74
CA THR A 157 -8.37 18.03 -13.84
C THR A 157 -7.11 18.90 -13.85
N SER A 158 -5.96 18.38 -14.27
CA SER A 158 -4.62 18.96 -14.09
C SER A 158 -3.87 19.25 -15.40
N PHE A 159 -4.42 18.97 -16.58
CA PHE A 159 -3.83 19.43 -17.86
C PHE A 159 -4.00 20.95 -18.12
N LEU A 160 -4.62 21.69 -17.19
CA LEU A 160 -4.63 23.15 -17.15
C LEU A 160 -4.35 23.63 -15.71
N SER A 161 -3.11 23.47 -15.26
CA SER A 161 -2.50 24.45 -14.37
C SER A 161 -1.06 24.71 -14.77
#